data_AF-A0A9D7UCT0-F1
#
_entry.id   AF-A0A9D7UCT0-F1
#
_cell.length_a   1.000
_cell.length_b   1.000
_cell.length_c   1.000
_cell.angle_alpha   90.00
_cell.angle_beta   90.00
_cell.angle_gamma   90.00
#
_symmetry.space_group_name_H-M   'P 1'
#
loop_
_entity.id
_entity.type
_entity.pdbx_description
1 polymer ?
#
loop_
_entity_poly.entity_id
_entity_poly.type
_entity_poly.pdbx_seq_one_letter_code
_entity_poly.pdbx_strand_id
1 'polypeptide(L)' 'NLELVENDEARELMEKLNKYIGENLGEDYMLGHSYFMGKDINLEFIKKYKIKPLLEEYFYADEEKLKEILNLHM' A
#
# COMPACT_ATOMS: atom_id res chain seq x y z
N ASN A 1 9.70 -10.39 -4.08
CA ASN A 1 11.06 -9.92 -3.74
C ASN A 1 10.97 -8.66 -2.88
N LEU A 2 10.59 -8.82 -1.62
CA LEU A 2 10.61 -7.75 -0.60
C LEU A 2 12.05 -7.26 -0.30
N GLU A 3 13.04 -8.07 -0.69
CA GLU A 3 14.48 -7.85 -0.51
C GLU A 3 15.05 -6.63 -1.27
N LEU A 4 14.28 -6.04 -2.20
CA LEU A 4 14.70 -4.87 -2.97
C LEU A 4 14.25 -3.53 -2.35
N VAL A 5 13.45 -3.59 -1.27
CA VAL A 5 13.03 -2.41 -0.52
C VAL A 5 14.06 -2.18 0.58
N GLU A 6 15.00 -1.25 0.34
CA GLU A 6 16.09 -0.94 1.29
C GLU A 6 15.59 -0.35 2.62
N ASN A 7 14.34 0.14 2.66
CA ASN A 7 13.75 0.76 3.82
C ASN A 7 12.81 -0.22 4.57
N ASP A 8 13.16 -0.59 5.80
CA ASP A 8 12.37 -1.53 6.61
C ASP A 8 10.92 -1.06 6.85
N GLU A 9 10.70 0.22 7.08
CA GLU A 9 9.35 0.77 7.30
C GLU A 9 8.48 0.69 6.03
N ALA A 10 9.10 0.91 4.85
CA ALA A 10 8.44 0.77 3.56
C ALA A 10 8.02 -0.69 3.30
N ARG A 11 8.91 -1.63 3.65
CA ARG A 11 8.65 -3.06 3.53
C ARG A 11 7.49 -3.49 4.43
N GLU A 12 7.51 -3.06 5.69
CA GLU A 12 6.47 -3.41 6.65
C GLU A 12 5.10 -2.80 6.27
N LEU A 13 5.09 -1.57 5.76
CA LEU A 13 3.88 -0.94 5.23
C LEU A 13 3.32 -1.69 4.02
N MET A 14 4.20 -2.05 3.07
CA MET A 14 3.82 -2.81 1.89
C MET A 14 3.21 -4.16 2.27
N GLU A 15 3.82 -4.90 3.21
CA GLU A 15 3.29 -6.18 3.67
C GLU A 15 1.91 -6.04 4.32
N LYS A 16 1.71 -5.03 5.17
CA LYS A 16 0.41 -4.75 5.81
C LYS A 16 -0.68 -4.43 4.79
N LEU A 17 -0.38 -3.56 3.84
CA LEU A 17 -1.31 -3.19 2.77
C LEU A 17 -1.63 -4.37 1.86
N ASN A 18 -0.63 -5.12 1.42
CA ASN A 18 -0.82 -6.28 0.56
C ASN A 18 -1.60 -7.39 1.24
N LYS A 19 -1.40 -7.59 2.55
CA LYS A 19 -2.21 -8.52 3.31
C LYS A 19 -3.68 -8.11 3.29
N TYR A 20 -3.99 -6.85 3.63
CA TYR A 20 -5.36 -6.37 3.64
C TYR A 20 -6.02 -6.40 2.25
N ILE A 21 -5.29 -5.95 1.22
CA ILE A 21 -5.76 -5.96 -0.17
C ILE A 21 -5.97 -7.39 -0.67
N GLY A 22 -5.02 -8.29 -0.40
CA GLY A 22 -5.13 -9.70 -0.77
C GLY A 22 -6.33 -10.38 -0.14
N GLU A 23 -6.64 -10.08 1.13
CA GLU A 23 -7.80 -10.61 1.83
C GLU A 23 -9.14 -10.02 1.33
N ASN A 24 -9.15 -8.79 0.80
CA ASN A 24 -10.38 -8.09 0.43
C ASN A 24 -10.69 -8.04 -1.07
N LEU A 25 -9.67 -7.91 -1.91
CA LEU A 25 -9.75 -7.75 -3.37
C LEU A 25 -9.12 -8.95 -4.11
N GLY A 26 -8.07 -9.53 -3.53
CA GLY A 26 -7.33 -10.66 -4.09
C GLY A 26 -5.88 -10.32 -4.42
N GLU A 27 -5.08 -11.38 -4.66
CA GLU A 27 -3.64 -11.28 -4.88
C GLU A 27 -3.25 -10.43 -6.11
N ASP A 28 -4.13 -10.34 -7.11
CA ASP A 28 -3.90 -9.56 -8.34
C ASP A 28 -3.82 -8.05 -8.08
N TYR A 29 -4.44 -7.59 -7.00
CA TYR A 29 -4.47 -6.18 -6.59
C TYR A 29 -3.33 -5.80 -5.64
N MET A 30 -2.45 -6.74 -5.27
CA MET A 30 -1.34 -6.41 -4.37
C MET A 30 -0.43 -5.35 -4.98
N LEU A 31 0.00 -4.41 -4.14
CA LEU A 31 0.97 -3.38 -4.49
C LEU A 31 2.29 -4.03 -4.91
N GLY A 32 2.91 -3.47 -5.95
CA GLY A 32 4.23 -3.88 -6.40
C GLY A 32 5.36 -3.22 -5.60
N HIS A 33 6.54 -3.86 -5.59
CA HIS A 33 7.72 -3.30 -4.93
C HIS A 33 8.17 -1.96 -5.55
N SER A 34 7.81 -1.67 -6.80
CA SER A 34 8.18 -0.44 -7.52
C SER A 34 7.73 0.85 -6.84
N TYR A 35 6.64 0.83 -6.06
CA TYR A 35 6.18 2.00 -5.30
C TYR A 35 7.09 2.31 -4.11
N PHE A 36 7.83 1.30 -3.65
CA PHE A 36 8.71 1.33 -2.48
C PHE A 36 10.18 1.09 -2.88
N MET A 37 10.56 1.34 -4.15
CA MET A 37 11.95 1.33 -4.59
C MET A 37 12.47 2.76 -4.77
N GLY A 38 13.58 3.08 -4.11
CA GLY A 38 14.23 4.40 -4.20
C GLY A 38 15.13 4.70 -3.01
N LYS A 39 16.24 5.39 -3.28
CA LYS A 39 17.24 5.78 -2.26
C LYS A 39 16.74 6.84 -1.28
N ASP A 40 15.79 7.68 -1.70
CA ASP A 40 15.19 8.76 -0.91
C ASP A 40 13.68 8.55 -0.84
N ILE A 41 13.28 7.43 -0.25
CA ILE A 41 11.86 7.10 -0.07
C ILE A 41 11.29 7.96 1.05
N ASN A 42 10.39 8.85 0.68
CA ASN A 42 9.52 9.54 1.62
C ASN A 42 8.22 8.74 1.77
N LEU A 43 8.08 8.03 2.89
CA LEU A 43 6.93 7.18 3.17
C LEU A 43 5.63 7.95 3.24
N GLU A 44 5.61 9.13 3.86
CA GLU A 44 4.42 9.97 3.91
C GLU A 44 3.99 10.41 2.50
N PHE A 45 4.97 10.74 1.65
CA PHE A 45 4.70 11.08 0.27
C PHE A 45 4.14 9.88 -0.51
N ILE A 46 4.75 8.71 -0.38
CA ILE A 46 4.29 7.49 -1.06
C ILE A 46 2.89 7.11 -0.57
N LYS A 47 2.65 7.11 0.74
CA LYS A 47 1.32 6.89 1.33
C LYS A 47 0.29 7.84 0.75
N LYS A 48 0.55 9.14 0.78
CA LYS A 48 -0.44 10.18 0.41
C LYS A 48 -0.66 10.33 -1.09
N TYR A 49 0.39 10.19 -1.91
CA TYR A 49 0.35 10.50 -3.34
C TYR A 49 0.42 9.26 -4.24
N LYS A 50 0.83 8.10 -3.73
CA LYS A 50 0.86 6.84 -4.48
C LYS A 50 -0.19 5.88 -3.95
N ILE A 51 -0.11 5.51 -2.67
CA ILE A 51 -0.94 4.46 -2.08
C ILE A 51 -2.39 4.92 -1.94
N LYS A 52 -2.62 6.09 -1.36
CA LYS A 52 -3.97 6.64 -1.16
C LYS A 52 -4.82 6.62 -2.44
N PRO A 53 -4.41 7.26 -3.55
CA PRO A 53 -5.23 7.24 -4.76
C PRO A 53 -5.42 5.84 -5.32
N LEU A 54 -4.42 4.95 -5.21
CA LEU A 54 -4.55 3.54 -5.60
C LEU A 54 -5.63 2.80 -4.81
N LEU A 55 -5.64 2.99 -3.49
CA LEU A 55 -6.67 2.42 -2.63
C LEU A 55 -8.04 3.01 -2.94
N GLU A 56 -8.13 4.32 -3.19
CA GLU A 56 -9.38 4.97 -3.62
C GLU A 56 -9.92 4.38 -4.92
N GLU A 57 -9.05 4.03 -5.87
CA GLU A 57 -9.45 3.34 -7.11
C GLU A 57 -9.85 1.87 -6.86
N TYR A 58 -9.07 1.15 -6.07
CA TYR A 58 -9.33 -0.28 -5.78
C TYR A 58 -10.60 -0.49 -4.97
N PHE A 59 -10.83 0.36 -3.98
CA PHE A 59 -12.00 0.32 -3.10
C PHE A 59 -13.05 1.36 -3.53
N TYR A 60 -13.04 1.78 -4.80
CA TYR A 60 -14.04 2.72 -5.33
C TYR A 60 -15.47 2.20 -5.14
N ALA A 61 -15.66 0.88 -5.22
CA ALA A 61 -16.96 0.23 -4.98
C ALA A 61 -17.25 -0.02 -3.49
N ASP A 62 -16.25 0.06 -2.61
CA ASP A 62 -16.30 -0.34 -1.20
C ASP A 62 -15.69 0.74 -0.29
N GLU A 63 -16.37 1.89 -0.18
CA GLU A 63 -15.92 3.04 0.61
C GLU A 63 -15.68 2.72 2.10
N GLU A 64 -16.39 1.73 2.68
CA GLU A 64 -16.16 1.30 4.06
C GLU A 64 -14.78 0.68 4.24
N LYS A 65 -14.42 -0.26 3.34
CA LYS A 65 -13.10 -0.92 3.37
C LYS A 65 -11.98 0.07 3.09
N LEU A 66 -12.22 1.05 2.22
CA LEU A 66 -11.30 2.16 1.98
C LEU A 66 -11.04 2.95 3.26
N LYS A 67 -12.09 3.35 4.00
CA LYS A 67 -11.92 4.11 5.24
C LYS A 67 -11.21 3.29 6.31
N GLU A 68 -11.50 1.98 6.39
CA GLU A 68 -10.86 1.07 7.33
C GLU A 68 -9.35 0.98 7.07
N ILE A 69 -8.93 0.68 5.83
CA ILE A 69 -7.51 0.58 5.49
C ILE A 69 -6.76 1.91 5.65
N LEU A 70 -7.41 3.03 5.29
CA LEU A 70 -6.83 4.35 5.48
C LEU A 70 -6.63 4.65 6.97
N ASN A 71 -7.59 4.33 7.83
CA ASN A 71 -7.46 4.55 9.27
C ASN A 71 -6.45 3.59 9.96
N LEU A 72 -6.25 2.39 9.41
CA LEU A 72 -5.32 1.41 9.97
C LEU A 72 -3.85 1.68 9.62
N HIS A 73 -3.58 2.29 8.46
CA HIS A 73 -2.23 2.30 7.87
C HIS A 73 -1.72 3.69 7.42
N MET A 74 -2.56 4.72 7.41
CA MET A 74 -2.20 6.09 7.05
C MET A 74 -2.18 7.02 8.26
#